data_AF-A0AAV6TYZ0-F1
#
_entry.id   AF-A0AAV6TYZ0-F1
#
_cell.length_a   1.000
_cell.length_b   1.000
_cell.length_c   1.000
_cell.angle_alpha   90.00
_cell.angle_beta   90.00
_cell.angle_gamma   90.00
#
_symmetry.space_group_name_H-M   'P 1'
#
loop_
_entity.id
_entity.type
_entity.pdbx_description
1 polymer ?
#
loop_
_entity_poly.entity_id
_entity_poly.type
_entity_poly.pdbx_seq_one_letter_code
_entity_poly.pdbx_strand_id
1 'polypeptide(L)'
;MPIKTRQLNRAILPVKEIQKAIQKLDKNSQMNVAVYISGVEEYILAEIIQKAIIVARMKGSTEISKTDLVEAIDGDSDLKELLGKHVEG
;
A
#
# COMPACT_ATOMS: atom_id res chain seq x y z
N MET A 1 -16.71 4.43 -32.26
CA MET A 1 -15.29 4.41 -31.80
C MET A 1 -15.22 3.54 -30.55
N PRO A 2 -14.43 2.46 -30.52
CA PRO A 2 -14.21 1.75 -29.27
C PRO A 2 -13.38 2.66 -28.36
N ILE A 3 -13.93 2.98 -27.19
CA ILE A 3 -13.17 3.58 -26.11
C ILE A 3 -12.08 2.56 -25.80
N LYS A 4 -10.82 2.87 -26.14
CA LYS A 4 -9.67 2.16 -25.55
C LYS A 4 -9.87 2.29 -24.06
N THR A 5 -10.27 1.21 -23.41
CA THR A 5 -10.19 1.06 -21.96
C THR A 5 -8.74 1.38 -21.62
N ARG A 6 -8.47 2.62 -21.21
CA ARG A 6 -7.22 2.98 -20.53
C ARG A 6 -7.05 1.88 -19.49
N GLN A 7 -5.90 1.21 -19.51
CA GLN A 7 -5.56 0.13 -18.58
C GLN A 7 -5.69 0.64 -17.14
N LEU A 8 -6.89 0.56 -16.57
CA LEU A 8 -7.18 0.82 -15.16
C LEU A 8 -6.69 -0.33 -14.28
N ASN A 9 -6.23 -1.43 -14.89
CA ASN A 9 -5.82 -2.67 -14.23
C ASN A 9 -4.30 -2.91 -14.34
N ARG A 10 -3.48 -1.88 -14.11
CA ARG A 10 -2.05 -2.12 -13.90
C ARG A 10 -1.74 -1.77 -12.46
N ALA A 11 -1.60 -2.82 -11.65
CA ALA A 11 -0.91 -2.72 -10.38
C ALA A 11 0.40 -1.95 -10.58
N ILE A 12 0.61 -0.95 -9.74
CA ILE A 12 1.83 -0.15 -9.63
C ILE A 12 2.95 -1.03 -9.05
N LEU A 13 2.62 -1.87 -8.07
CA LEU A 13 3.56 -2.79 -7.44
C LEU A 13 3.99 -3.89 -8.43
N PRO A 14 5.23 -4.38 -8.31
CA PRO A 14 5.79 -5.34 -9.25
C PRO A 14 5.20 -6.74 -9.04
N VAL A 15 4.04 -7.02 -9.61
CA VAL A 15 3.30 -8.31 -9.50
C VAL A 15 4.18 -9.52 -9.75
N LYS A 16 5.14 -9.45 -10.68
CA LYS A 16 6.06 -10.56 -10.96
C LYS A 16 7.02 -10.85 -9.82
N GLU A 17 7.44 -9.83 -9.07
CA GLU A 17 8.31 -9.99 -7.91
C GLU A 17 7.52 -10.51 -6.72
N ILE A 18 6.30 -10.02 -6.52
CA ILE A 18 5.35 -10.56 -5.54
C ILE A 18 5.09 -12.05 -5.82
N GLN A 19 4.81 -12.42 -7.07
CA GLN A 19 4.66 -13.82 -7.48
C GLN A 19 5.90 -14.66 -7.15
N LYS A 20 7.11 -14.16 -7.44
CA LYS A 20 8.36 -14.86 -7.11
C LYS A 20 8.53 -15.03 -5.60
N ALA A 21 8.15 -14.02 -4.80
CA ALA A 21 8.20 -14.09 -3.35
C ALA A 21 7.24 -15.17 -2.82
N ILE A 22 6.00 -15.18 -3.32
CA ILE A 22 5.00 -16.20 -2.95
C ILE A 22 5.47 -17.60 -3.38
N GLN A 23 6.05 -17.74 -4.57
CA GLN A 23 6.54 -19.04 -5.08
C GLN A 23 7.70 -19.65 -4.28
N LYS A 24 8.42 -18.84 -3.49
CA LYS A 24 9.41 -19.37 -2.54
C LYS A 24 8.74 -20.13 -1.38
N LEU A 25 7.49 -19.78 -1.06
CA LEU A 25 6.69 -20.38 0.01
C LEU A 25 5.75 -21.47 -0.53
N ASP A 26 5.10 -21.19 -1.68
CA ASP A 26 4.26 -22.15 -2.40
C ASP A 26 4.55 -22.10 -3.91
N LYS A 27 5.32 -23.10 -4.38
CA LYS A 27 5.74 -23.22 -5.79
C LYS A 27 4.56 -23.28 -6.77
N ASN A 28 3.38 -23.69 -6.33
CA ASN A 28 2.20 -23.85 -7.18
C ASN A 28 1.28 -22.62 -7.17
N SER A 29 1.64 -21.56 -6.45
CA SER A 29 0.83 -20.33 -6.40
C SER A 29 0.54 -19.80 -7.79
N GLN A 30 -0.73 -19.49 -8.03
CA GLN A 30 -1.22 -18.96 -9.30
C GLN A 30 -0.99 -17.44 -9.39
N MET A 31 -0.80 -16.93 -10.61
CA MET A 31 -0.52 -15.51 -10.86
C MET A 31 -1.62 -14.55 -10.37
N ASN A 32 -2.89 -14.98 -10.40
CA ASN A 32 -4.02 -14.20 -9.89
C ASN A 32 -3.92 -13.93 -8.38
N VAL A 33 -3.28 -14.81 -7.61
CA VAL A 33 -3.02 -14.61 -6.18
C VAL A 33 -2.06 -13.42 -5.98
N ALA A 34 -0.98 -13.36 -6.76
CA ALA A 34 -0.06 -12.23 -6.73
C ALA A 34 -0.71 -10.92 -7.17
N VAL A 35 -1.58 -10.95 -8.19
CA VAL A 35 -2.35 -9.78 -8.62
C VAL A 35 -3.27 -9.28 -7.50
N TYR A 36 -3.95 -10.20 -6.81
CA TYR A 36 -4.84 -9.85 -5.71
C TYR A 36 -4.07 -9.23 -4.54
N ILE A 37 -2.98 -9.86 -4.11
CA ILE A 37 -2.13 -9.34 -3.02
C ILE A 37 -1.57 -7.96 -3.38
N SER A 38 -1.08 -7.80 -4.61
CA SER A 38 -0.61 -6.50 -5.10
C SER A 38 -1.67 -5.40 -4.99
N GLY A 39 -2.93 -5.70 -5.32
CA GLY A 39 -4.01 -4.73 -5.19
C GLY A 39 -4.33 -4.38 -3.73
N VAL A 40 -4.27 -5.36 -2.83
CA VAL A 40 -4.47 -5.13 -1.39
C VAL A 40 -3.34 -4.27 -0.82
N GLU A 41 -2.09 -4.59 -1.15
CA GLU A 41 -0.92 -3.81 -0.72
C GLU A 41 -0.98 -2.37 -1.23
N GLU A 42 -1.37 -2.16 -2.50
CA GLU A 42 -1.55 -0.82 -3.07
C GLU A 42 -2.65 -0.03 -2.37
N TYR A 43 -3.76 -0.68 -2.02
CA TYR A 43 -4.84 -0.05 -1.29
C TYR A 43 -4.37 0.45 0.08
N ILE A 44 -3.74 -0.42 0.87
CA ILE A 44 -3.23 -0.07 2.20
C ILE A 44 -2.18 1.03 2.11
N LEU A 45 -1.26 0.95 1.15
CA LEU A 45 -0.24 1.97 0.93
C LEU A 45 -0.87 3.33 0.59
N ALA A 46 -1.90 3.35 -0.25
CA ALA A 46 -2.61 4.57 -0.61
C ALA A 46 -3.31 5.20 0.60
N GLU A 47 -3.95 4.40 1.46
CA GLU A 47 -4.59 4.90 2.69
C GLU A 47 -3.57 5.54 3.65
N ILE A 48 -2.44 4.88 3.89
CA ILE A 48 -1.37 5.39 4.75
C ILE A 48 -0.84 6.72 4.19
N ILE A 49 -0.53 6.78 2.88
CA ILE A 49 0.00 7.99 2.25
C ILE A 49 -1.00 9.14 2.33
N GLN A 50 -2.30 8.89 2.07
CA GLN A 50 -3.32 9.93 2.15
C GLN A 50 -3.43 10.52 3.56
N LYS A 51 -3.44 9.66 4.59
CA LYS A 51 -3.50 10.10 5.99
C LYS A 51 -2.22 10.85 6.39
N ALA A 52 -1.06 10.37 5.98
CA ALA A 52 0.22 11.04 6.26
C ALA A 52 0.33 12.41 5.57
N ILE A 53 -0.21 12.56 4.36
CA ILE A 53 -0.35 13.87 3.70
C ILE A 53 -1.18 14.80 4.58
N ILE A 54 -2.33 14.35 5.08
CA ILE A 54 -3.19 15.19 5.93
C ILE A 54 -2.44 15.62 7.20
N VAL A 55 -1.75 14.69 7.87
CA VAL A 55 -0.93 14.98 9.06
C VAL A 55 0.16 16.02 8.76
N ALA A 56 0.94 15.81 7.68
CA ALA A 56 2.00 16.74 7.28
C ALA A 56 1.45 18.14 6.98
N ARG A 57 0.28 18.22 6.31
CA ARG A 57 -0.38 19.49 5.97
C ARG A 57 -0.92 20.20 7.20
N MET A 58 -1.45 19.48 8.19
CA MET A 58 -1.87 20.06 9.46
C MET A 58 -0.69 20.71 10.21
N LYS A 59 0.52 20.20 10.02
CA LYS A 59 1.77 20.78 10.56
C LYS A 59 2.35 21.90 9.69
N GLY A 60 1.70 22.25 8.58
CA GLY A 60 2.19 23.25 7.63
C GLY A 60 3.33 22.77 6.71
N SER A 61 3.61 21.46 6.68
CA SER A 61 4.64 20.88 5.82
C SER A 61 4.09 20.53 4.43
N THR A 62 4.97 20.63 3.42
CA THR A 62 4.71 20.10 2.07
C THR A 62 5.31 18.73 1.81
N GLU A 63 6.16 18.26 2.71
CA GLU A 63 6.88 17.00 2.63
C GLU A 63 6.36 16.04 3.71
N ILE A 64 6.29 14.75 3.37
CA ILE A 64 5.89 13.69 4.30
C ILE A 64 7.16 13.14 4.95
N SER A 65 7.24 13.22 6.28
CA SER A 65 8.30 12.62 7.07
C SER A 65 7.92 11.22 7.59
N LYS A 66 8.92 10.49 8.12
CA LYS A 66 8.67 9.22 8.84
C LYS A 66 7.67 9.42 9.99
N THR A 67 7.81 10.50 10.76
CA THR A 67 6.94 10.80 11.89
C THR A 67 5.49 11.01 11.46
N ASP A 68 5.25 11.62 10.29
CA ASP A 68 3.89 11.81 9.76
C ASP A 68 3.24 10.48 9.37
N LEU A 69 4.02 9.51 8.88
CA LEU A 69 3.54 8.15 8.59
C LEU A 69 3.18 7.41 9.88
N VAL A 70 4.02 7.52 10.93
CA VAL A 70 3.75 6.90 12.22
C VAL A 70 2.48 7.48 12.85
N GLU A 71 2.35 8.81 12.89
CA GLU A 71 1.16 9.47 13.41
C GLU A 71 -0.10 9.15 12.60
N ALA A 72 0.02 9.03 11.27
CA ALA A 72 -1.10 8.62 10.42
C ALA A 72 -1.58 7.20 10.72
N ILE A 73 -0.65 6.28 11.01
CA ILE A 73 -0.97 4.90 11.38
C ILE A 73 -1.54 4.86 12.80
N ASP A 74 -0.94 5.56 13.76
CA ASP A 74 -1.40 5.60 15.15
C ASP A 74 -2.75 6.28 15.33
N GLY A 75 -3.08 7.24 14.46
CA GLY A 75 -4.33 7.98 14.45
C GLY A 75 -5.51 7.23 13.83
N ASP A 76 -5.27 6.08 13.19
CA ASP A 76 -6.31 5.25 12.57
C ASP A 76 -6.38 3.89 13.28
N SER A 77 -7.56 3.51 13.78
CA SER A 77 -7.71 2.29 14.59
C SER A 77 -7.34 1.02 13.82
N ASP A 78 -7.72 0.96 12.56
CA ASP A 78 -7.61 -0.25 11.74
C ASP A 78 -6.15 -0.40 11.27
N LEU A 79 -5.53 0.70 10.84
CA LEU A 79 -4.11 0.72 10.50
C LEU A 79 -3.23 0.47 11.73
N LYS A 80 -3.60 0.99 12.91
CA LYS A 80 -2.88 0.74 14.16
C LYS A 80 -2.96 -0.72 14.57
N GLU A 81 -4.14 -1.34 14.47
CA GLU A 81 -4.30 -2.76 14.76
C GLU A 81 -3.46 -3.61 13.80
N LEU A 82 -3.46 -3.26 12.50
CA LEU A 82 -2.75 -3.98 11.45
C LEU A 82 -1.23 -3.80 11.51
N LEU A 83 -0.74 -2.59 11.75
CA LEU A 83 0.66 -2.20 11.53
C LEU A 83 1.36 -1.62 12.76
N GLY A 84 0.64 -1.26 13.83
CA GLY A 84 1.19 -0.52 14.97
C GLY A 84 2.37 -1.19 15.68
N LYS A 85 2.47 -2.53 15.62
CA LYS A 85 3.61 -3.29 16.17
C LYS A 85 4.88 -3.21 15.33
N HIS A 86 4.78 -2.71 14.10
CA HIS A 86 5.84 -2.68 13.10
C HIS A 86 6.32 -1.26 12.78
N VAL A 87 5.64 -0.23 13.27
CA VAL A 87 6.04 1.17 13.14
C VAL A 87 6.47 1.69 14.51
N GLU A 88 7.78 1.74 14.73
CA GLU A 88 8.35 2.45 15.87
C GLU A 88 8.63 3.91 15.47
N GLY A 89 8.18 4.85 16.31
CA GLY A 89 8.51 6.27 16.26
C GLY A 89 10.00 6.50 16.37
#